data_AF-A0A0J0YLC1-F1
#
_entry.id   AF-A0A0J0YLC1-F1
#
_cell.length_a   1.000
_cell.length_b   1.000
_cell.length_c   1.000
_cell.angle_alpha   90.00
_cell.angle_beta   90.00
_cell.angle_gamma   90.00
#
_symmetry.space_group_name_H-M   'P 1'
#
loop_
_entity.id
_entity.type
_entity.pdbx_description
1 polymer ?
#
loop_
_entity_poly.entity_id
_entity_poly.type
_entity_poly.pdbx_seq_one_letter_code
_entity_poly.pdbx_strand_id
1 'polypeptide(L)'
;MKKLNIRIVLIQLLGMIFFVNGIMQLRFYTVADEIFFAKNHFHYQKLEHWTRFFPTKEESFNFWPNVYIWIFYGLSFGILIISYLNWKNKLSALNTILVAIVMYVLLRLKFFRREVISHFFNPFRTLFSNDFAIQCLIEGAAFTLIGVLILYISISPSLFNSEETLIQN
;
A
#
# COMPACT_ATOMS: atom_id res chain seq x y z
N MET A 1 18.44 23.75 11.80
CA MET A 1 17.66 22.70 11.10
C MET A 1 16.63 22.13 12.07
N LYS A 2 15.39 21.87 11.63
CA LYS A 2 14.38 21.27 12.51
C LYS A 2 14.73 19.81 12.80
N LYS A 3 14.62 19.42 14.06
CA LYS A 3 14.98 18.08 14.53
C LYS A 3 14.14 17.02 13.83
N LEU A 4 14.78 15.89 13.49
CA LEU A 4 14.11 14.67 13.04
C LEU A 4 13.18 14.18 14.16
N ASN A 5 11.94 13.83 13.84
CA ASN A 5 11.03 13.23 14.80
C ASN A 5 10.73 11.79 14.38
N ILE A 6 11.36 10.84 15.06
CA ILE A 6 11.28 9.41 14.72
C ILE A 6 9.86 8.85 14.87
N ARG A 7 9.09 9.35 15.84
CA ARG A 7 7.70 8.92 16.08
C ARG A 7 6.82 9.22 14.88
N ILE A 8 6.95 10.41 14.30
CA ILE A 8 6.23 10.80 13.08
C ILE A 8 6.62 9.89 11.92
N VAL A 9 7.93 9.65 11.74
CA VAL A 9 8.43 8.80 10.66
C VAL A 9 7.84 7.39 10.76
N LEU A 10 7.77 6.80 11.95
CA LEU A 10 7.19 5.47 12.15
C LEU A 10 5.70 5.44 11.80
N ILE A 11 4.92 6.45 12.20
CA ILE A 11 3.50 6.54 11.86
C ILE A 11 3.31 6.76 10.36
N GLN A 12 4.14 7.62 9.75
CA GLN A 12 4.12 7.86 8.30
C GLN A 12 4.48 6.60 7.51
N LEU A 13 5.44 5.81 7.97
CA LEU A 13 5.77 4.51 7.40
C LEU A 13 4.58 3.55 7.44
N LEU A 14 3.92 3.45 8.60
CA LEU A 14 2.72 2.62 8.74
C LEU A 14 1.61 3.07 7.77
N GLY A 15 1.34 4.37 7.71
CA GLY A 15 0.34 4.95 6.80
C GLY A 15 0.67 4.67 5.33
N MET A 16 1.96 4.82 4.94
CA MET A 16 2.42 4.50 3.59
C MET A 16 2.25 3.02 3.23
N ILE A 17 2.55 2.13 4.17
CA ILE A 17 2.42 0.69 3.99
C ILE A 17 0.95 0.32 3.69
N PHE A 18 0.00 0.84 4.48
CA PHE A 18 -1.43 0.65 4.23
C PHE A 18 -1.89 1.31 2.93
N PHE A 19 -1.48 2.55 2.68
CA PHE A 19 -1.88 3.30 1.49
C PHE A 19 -1.45 2.59 0.20
N VAL A 20 -0.19 2.20 0.09
CA VAL A 20 0.35 1.50 -1.08
C VAL A 20 -0.33 0.13 -1.27
N ASN A 21 -0.58 -0.60 -0.17
CA ASN A 21 -1.29 -1.88 -0.24
C ASN A 21 -2.74 -1.70 -0.69
N GLY A 22 -3.41 -0.63 -0.26
CA GLY A 22 -4.75 -0.28 -0.71
C GLY A 22 -4.80 -0.02 -2.21
N ILE A 23 -3.89 0.82 -2.74
CA ILE A 23 -3.79 1.08 -4.18
C ILE A 23 -3.51 -0.20 -4.97
N MET A 24 -2.63 -1.07 -4.46
CA MET A 24 -2.33 -2.36 -5.09
C MET A 24 -3.57 -3.28 -5.15
N GLN A 25 -4.34 -3.37 -4.06
CA GLN A 25 -5.57 -4.18 -4.03
C GLN A 25 -6.66 -3.62 -4.96
N LEU A 26 -6.79 -2.29 -5.05
CA LEU A 26 -7.68 -1.66 -6.03
C LEU A 26 -7.25 -1.99 -7.47
N ARG A 27 -5.94 -2.04 -7.75
CA ARG A 27 -5.47 -2.52 -9.05
C ARG A 27 -5.87 -3.98 -9.26
N PHE A 28 -5.68 -4.85 -8.27
CA PHE A 28 -6.08 -6.25 -8.37
C PHE A 28 -7.57 -6.44 -8.64
N TYR A 29 -8.44 -5.61 -8.08
CA TYR A 29 -9.86 -5.61 -8.42
C TYR A 29 -10.11 -5.38 -9.92
N THR A 30 -9.43 -4.40 -10.54
CA THR A 30 -9.62 -4.10 -11.97
C THR A 30 -9.13 -5.20 -12.91
N VAL A 31 -8.30 -6.13 -12.42
CA VAL A 31 -7.75 -7.25 -13.18
C VAL A 31 -8.01 -8.58 -12.46
N ALA A 32 -9.09 -8.67 -11.69
CA ALA A 32 -9.32 -9.78 -10.77
C ALA A 32 -9.47 -11.12 -11.51
N ASP A 33 -10.15 -11.11 -12.65
CA ASP A 33 -10.32 -12.30 -13.50
C ASP A 33 -8.98 -12.81 -14.04
N GLU A 34 -8.12 -11.91 -14.51
CA GLU A 34 -6.78 -12.23 -15.02
C GLU A 34 -5.89 -12.80 -13.92
N ILE A 35 -5.97 -12.26 -12.69
CA ILE A 35 -5.25 -12.76 -11.51
C ILE A 35 -5.78 -14.14 -11.09
N PHE A 36 -7.10 -14.31 -11.07
CA PHE A 36 -7.75 -15.57 -10.70
C PHE A 36 -7.29 -16.68 -11.65
N PHE A 37 -7.30 -16.42 -12.96
CA PHE A 37 -6.82 -17.37 -13.97
C PHE A 37 -5.30 -17.57 -13.90
N ALA A 38 -4.50 -16.53 -13.66
CA ALA A 38 -3.05 -16.66 -13.50
C ALA A 38 -2.65 -17.50 -12.27
N LYS A 39 -3.34 -17.32 -11.12
CA LYS A 39 -3.10 -18.11 -9.90
C LYS A 39 -3.59 -19.55 -10.06
N ASN A 40 -4.68 -19.78 -10.80
CA ASN A 40 -5.28 -21.10 -10.98
C ASN A 40 -4.86 -21.81 -12.29
N HIS A 41 -3.89 -21.27 -13.03
CA HIS A 41 -3.43 -21.82 -14.31
C HIS A 41 -3.03 -23.30 -14.24
N PHE A 42 -2.46 -23.72 -13.10
CA PHE A 42 -2.10 -25.13 -12.87
C PHE A 42 -3.28 -26.04 -12.52
N HIS A 43 -4.42 -25.49 -12.10
CA HIS A 43 -5.60 -26.25 -11.69
C HIS A 43 -6.65 -26.38 -12.80
N TYR A 44 -6.77 -25.37 -13.68
CA TYR A 44 -7.70 -25.38 -14.81
C TYR A 44 -6.92 -25.40 -16.13
N GLN A 45 -6.59 -26.61 -16.61
CA GLN A 45 -5.92 -26.87 -17.90
C GLN A 45 -6.75 -26.50 -19.16
N LYS A 46 -7.75 -25.61 -19.07
CA LYS A 46 -8.57 -25.21 -20.22
C LYS A 46 -7.89 -24.06 -20.97
N LEU A 47 -7.18 -24.42 -22.04
CA LEU A 47 -6.46 -23.52 -22.94
C LEU A 47 -7.31 -22.33 -23.41
N GLU A 48 -8.60 -22.56 -23.69
CA GLU A 48 -9.55 -21.58 -24.25
C GLU A 48 -9.73 -20.30 -23.42
N HIS A 49 -9.77 -20.41 -22.08
CA HIS A 49 -9.90 -19.25 -21.21
C HIS A 49 -8.58 -18.50 -21.05
N TRP A 50 -7.46 -19.21 -21.09
CA TRP A 50 -6.13 -18.60 -21.05
C TRP A 50 -5.88 -17.72 -22.27
N THR A 51 -6.20 -18.21 -23.47
CA THR A 51 -6.06 -17.42 -24.72
C THR A 51 -7.03 -16.24 -24.80
N ARG A 52 -8.10 -16.23 -23.99
CA ARG A 52 -9.03 -15.09 -23.91
C ARG A 52 -8.47 -13.92 -23.09
N PHE A 53 -7.79 -14.21 -21.98
CA PHE A 53 -7.22 -13.18 -21.09
C PHE A 53 -5.76 -12.87 -21.40
N PHE A 54 -5.03 -13.82 -22.02
CA PHE A 54 -3.65 -13.68 -22.48
C PHE A 54 -3.53 -14.20 -23.92
N PRO A 55 -4.17 -13.55 -24.92
CA PRO A 55 -4.11 -13.95 -26.32
C PRO A 55 -2.69 -14.00 -26.89
N THR A 56 -1.77 -13.20 -26.35
CA THR A 56 -0.36 -13.22 -26.72
C THR A 56 0.54 -13.56 -25.54
N LYS A 57 1.69 -14.20 -25.83
CA LYS A 57 2.71 -14.45 -24.81
C LYS A 57 3.22 -13.13 -24.20
N GLU A 58 3.27 -12.07 -24.99
CA GLU A 58 3.71 -10.73 -24.57
C GLU A 58 2.80 -10.14 -23.48
N GLU A 59 1.47 -10.29 -23.59
CA GLU A 59 0.54 -9.80 -22.57
C GLU A 59 0.71 -10.51 -21.22
N SER A 60 0.97 -11.81 -21.22
CA SER A 60 1.26 -12.56 -19.99
C SER A 60 2.57 -12.10 -19.32
N PHE A 61 3.61 -11.83 -20.12
CA PHE A 61 4.88 -11.30 -19.62
C PHE A 61 4.77 -9.85 -19.12
N ASN A 62 3.91 -9.04 -19.73
CA ASN A 62 3.72 -7.62 -19.40
C ASN A 62 2.73 -7.39 -18.24
N PHE A 63 1.93 -8.40 -17.88
CA PHE A 63 0.95 -8.32 -16.80
C PHE A 63 1.56 -7.90 -15.45
N TRP A 64 2.57 -8.63 -14.98
CA TRP A 64 3.23 -8.34 -13.70
C TRP A 64 3.96 -6.98 -13.69
N PRO A 65 4.78 -6.63 -14.71
CA PRO A 65 5.32 -5.27 -14.87
C PRO A 65 4.27 -4.17 -14.74
N ASN A 66 3.12 -4.35 -15.38
CA ASN A 66 2.01 -3.41 -15.30
C ASN A 66 1.48 -3.28 -13.86
N VAL A 67 1.35 -4.38 -13.10
CA VAL A 67 0.99 -4.31 -11.68
C VAL A 67 2.03 -3.52 -10.85
N TYR A 68 3.33 -3.69 -11.09
CA TYR A 68 4.37 -2.98 -10.32
C TYR A 68 4.37 -1.47 -10.56
N ILE A 69 3.95 -1.01 -11.74
CA ILE A 69 3.87 0.42 -12.03
C ILE A 69 2.87 1.12 -11.09
N TRP A 70 1.81 0.41 -10.66
CA TRP A 70 0.85 0.92 -9.70
C TRP A 70 1.41 1.05 -8.28
N ILE A 71 2.27 0.12 -7.86
CA ILE A 71 2.99 0.23 -6.58
C ILE A 71 3.90 1.45 -6.61
N PHE A 72 4.61 1.67 -7.72
CA PHE A 72 5.43 2.86 -7.91
C PHE A 72 4.60 4.15 -7.87
N TYR A 73 3.46 4.21 -8.57
CA TYR A 73 2.56 5.37 -8.50
C TYR A 73 2.02 5.61 -7.10
N GLY A 74 1.60 4.56 -6.38
CA GLY A 74 1.15 4.66 -4.99
C GLY A 74 2.24 5.21 -4.07
N LEU A 75 3.49 4.75 -4.25
CA LEU A 75 4.64 5.27 -3.52
C LEU A 75 4.90 6.74 -3.83
N SER A 76 4.98 7.12 -5.11
CA SER A 76 5.19 8.50 -5.52
C SER A 76 4.11 9.43 -4.96
N PHE A 77 2.84 9.03 -5.06
CA PHE A 77 1.72 9.83 -4.56
C PHE A 77 1.74 9.94 -3.03
N GLY A 78 2.01 8.85 -2.31
CA GLY A 78 2.14 8.86 -0.87
C GLY A 78 3.30 9.75 -0.38
N ILE A 79 4.44 9.75 -1.07
CA ILE A 79 5.57 10.65 -0.78
C ILE A 79 5.19 12.12 -1.04
N LEU A 80 4.42 12.42 -2.09
CA LEU A 80 3.90 13.77 -2.33
C LEU A 80 2.97 14.22 -1.20
N ILE A 81 2.06 13.35 -0.75
CA ILE A 81 1.19 13.62 0.41
C ILE A 81 2.03 13.93 1.65
N ILE A 82 2.99 13.08 2.00
CA ILE A 82 3.85 13.29 3.17
C ILE A 82 4.66 14.58 3.05
N SER A 83 5.20 14.86 1.86
CA SER A 83 5.95 16.09 1.61
C SER A 83 5.09 17.32 1.86
N TYR A 84 3.86 17.33 1.34
CA TYR A 84 2.89 18.40 1.54
C TYR A 84 2.52 18.55 3.03
N LEU A 85 2.20 17.46 3.71
CA LEU A 85 1.83 17.47 5.14
C LEU A 85 3.00 17.94 6.02
N ASN A 86 4.21 17.44 5.78
CA ASN A 86 5.40 17.86 6.52
C ASN A 86 5.72 19.34 6.27
N TRP A 87 5.61 19.81 5.03
CA TRP A 87 5.84 21.22 4.69
C TRP A 87 4.81 22.14 5.38
N LYS A 88 3.51 21.82 5.26
CA LYS A 88 2.41 22.59 5.86
C LYS A 88 2.54 22.70 7.39
N ASN A 89 2.93 21.62 8.05
CA ASN A 89 3.11 21.56 9.50
C ASN A 89 4.51 21.94 9.95
N LYS A 90 5.31 22.54 9.07
CA LYS A 90 6.63 23.06 9.42
C LYS A 90 7.53 21.93 9.98
N LEU A 91 7.36 20.67 9.60
CA LEU A 91 8.20 19.54 9.99
C LEU A 91 9.47 19.46 9.13
N SER A 92 10.45 18.67 9.57
CA SER A 92 11.70 18.51 8.84
C SER A 92 11.51 17.68 7.57
N ALA A 93 12.07 18.13 6.44
CA ALA A 93 12.08 17.37 5.19
C ALA A 93 12.82 16.03 5.31
N LEU A 94 13.71 15.89 6.31
CA LEU A 94 14.39 14.63 6.62
C LEU A 94 13.40 13.51 6.96
N ASN A 95 12.22 13.82 7.53
CA ASN A 95 11.20 12.82 7.80
C ASN A 95 10.72 12.16 6.48
N THR A 96 10.40 12.98 5.48
CA THR A 96 9.99 12.51 4.15
C THR A 96 11.09 11.68 3.47
N ILE A 97 12.33 12.16 3.53
CA ILE A 97 13.48 11.46 2.92
C ILE A 97 13.66 10.09 3.56
N LEU A 98 13.60 10.01 4.89
CA LEU A 98 13.74 8.75 5.61
C LEU A 98 12.61 7.77 5.27
N VAL A 99 11.37 8.25 5.21
CA VAL A 99 10.23 7.43 4.75
C VAL A 99 10.47 6.92 3.33
N ALA A 100 10.89 7.77 2.39
CA ALA A 100 11.14 7.38 1.01
C ALA A 100 12.22 6.29 0.89
N ILE A 101 13.32 6.41 1.64
CA ILE A 101 14.40 5.42 1.66
C ILE A 101 13.88 4.08 2.15
N VAL A 102 13.18 4.04 3.28
CA VAL A 102 12.66 2.79 3.84
C VAL A 102 11.64 2.15 2.90
N MET A 103 10.73 2.95 2.32
CA MET A 103 9.74 2.44 1.36
C MET A 103 10.40 1.89 0.09
N TYR A 104 11.48 2.51 -0.39
CA TYR A 104 12.27 1.99 -1.50
C TYR A 104 12.92 0.64 -1.16
N VAL A 105 13.46 0.47 0.05
CA VAL A 105 13.98 -0.81 0.52
C VAL A 105 12.88 -1.87 0.55
N LEU A 106 11.70 -1.55 1.09
CA LEU A 106 10.55 -2.46 1.11
C LEU A 106 10.11 -2.87 -0.31
N LEU A 107 10.12 -1.94 -1.25
CA LEU A 107 9.86 -2.22 -2.67
C LEU A 107 10.87 -3.22 -3.24
N ARG A 108 12.18 -3.01 -3.01
CA ARG A 108 13.26 -3.92 -3.47
C ARG A 108 13.16 -5.31 -2.88
N LEU A 109 12.72 -5.42 -1.62
CA LEU A 109 12.47 -6.69 -0.95
C LEU A 109 11.19 -7.40 -1.43
N LYS A 110 10.44 -6.78 -2.37
CA LYS A 110 9.18 -7.28 -2.91
C LYS A 110 8.12 -7.49 -1.81
N PHE A 111 8.15 -6.65 -0.77
CA PHE A 111 7.26 -6.75 0.39
C PHE A 111 5.78 -6.68 -0.02
N PHE A 112 5.42 -5.67 -0.82
CA PHE A 112 4.05 -5.47 -1.31
C PHE A 112 3.57 -6.62 -2.20
N ARG A 113 4.45 -7.18 -3.04
CA ARG A 113 4.12 -8.29 -3.94
C ARG A 113 3.66 -9.54 -3.20
N ARG A 114 4.28 -9.84 -2.06
CA ARG A 114 3.98 -11.06 -1.29
C ARG A 114 2.62 -11.00 -0.60
N GLU A 115 1.83 -9.94 -0.83
CA GLU A 115 0.51 -9.74 -0.22
C GLU A 115 0.58 -9.91 1.31
N VAL A 116 1.71 -9.55 1.95
CA VAL A 116 1.99 -9.89 3.36
C VAL A 116 0.88 -9.36 4.25
N ILE A 117 0.49 -8.10 4.04
CA ILE A 117 -0.59 -7.46 4.78
C ILE A 117 -1.92 -8.16 4.50
N SER A 118 -2.25 -8.39 3.23
CA SER A 118 -3.50 -9.06 2.86
C SER A 118 -3.57 -10.50 3.40
N HIS A 119 -2.43 -11.18 3.60
CA HIS A 119 -2.38 -12.47 4.28
C HIS A 119 -2.66 -12.35 5.78
N PHE A 120 -2.12 -11.34 6.46
CA PHE A 120 -2.46 -11.05 7.86
C PHE A 120 -3.95 -10.74 8.02
N PHE A 121 -4.57 -10.08 7.05
CA PHE A 121 -6.00 -9.74 7.06
C PHE A 121 -6.90 -10.78 6.36
N ASN A 122 -6.37 -11.93 5.96
CA ASN A 122 -7.13 -12.98 5.28
C ASN A 122 -8.39 -13.46 6.05
N PRO A 123 -8.39 -13.57 7.40
CA PRO A 123 -9.60 -13.90 8.15
C PRO A 123 -10.71 -12.85 8.01
N PHE A 124 -10.32 -11.58 7.90
CA PHE A 124 -11.24 -10.46 7.65
C PHE A 124 -11.81 -10.54 6.24
N ARG A 125 -10.97 -10.94 5.26
CA ARG A 125 -11.33 -11.07 3.85
C ARG A 125 -12.47 -12.05 3.60
N THR A 126 -12.43 -13.21 4.25
CA THR A 126 -13.45 -14.26 4.10
C THR A 126 -14.79 -13.94 4.75
N LEU A 127 -14.86 -12.91 5.60
CA LEU A 127 -16.11 -12.53 6.27
C LEU A 127 -17.05 -11.70 5.37
N PHE A 128 -16.52 -10.97 4.39
CA PHE A 128 -17.33 -10.04 3.58
C PHE A 128 -17.87 -10.63 2.28
N SER A 129 -17.10 -11.47 1.60
CA SER A 129 -17.51 -12.09 0.34
C SER A 129 -16.64 -13.31 0.05
N ASN A 130 -17.17 -14.25 -0.73
CA ASN A 130 -16.39 -15.36 -1.30
C ASN A 130 -15.79 -15.01 -2.68
N ASP A 131 -16.19 -13.88 -3.26
CA ASP A 131 -15.72 -13.41 -4.57
C ASP A 131 -14.40 -12.64 -4.42
N PHE A 132 -13.36 -13.08 -5.15
CA PHE A 132 -12.02 -12.51 -5.08
C PHE A 132 -11.98 -11.02 -5.50
N ALA A 133 -12.76 -10.62 -6.50
CA ALA A 133 -12.80 -9.23 -6.96
C ALA A 133 -13.41 -8.34 -5.87
N ILE A 134 -14.54 -8.75 -5.29
CA ILE A 134 -15.20 -8.00 -4.21
C ILE A 134 -14.28 -7.90 -2.98
N GLN A 135 -13.57 -8.96 -2.64
CA GLN A 135 -12.55 -8.96 -1.58
C GLN A 135 -11.47 -7.90 -1.84
N CYS A 136 -10.88 -7.88 -3.05
CA CYS A 136 -9.87 -6.89 -3.43
C CYS A 136 -10.41 -5.45 -3.40
N LEU A 137 -11.66 -5.23 -3.80
CA LEU A 137 -12.29 -3.91 -3.76
C LEU A 137 -12.45 -3.39 -2.32
N ILE A 138 -13.03 -4.22 -1.44
CA ILE A 138 -13.28 -3.84 -0.04
C ILE A 138 -11.96 -3.62 0.70
N GLU A 139 -11.00 -4.53 0.57
CA GLU A 139 -9.68 -4.38 1.19
C GLU A 139 -8.94 -3.16 0.64
N GLY A 140 -8.98 -2.96 -0.68
CA GLY A 140 -8.35 -1.83 -1.34
C GLY A 140 -8.89 -0.50 -0.84
N ALA A 141 -10.20 -0.35 -0.77
CA ALA A 141 -10.85 0.84 -0.23
C ALA A 141 -10.51 1.04 1.26
N ALA A 142 -10.65 0.00 2.08
CA ALA A 142 -10.39 0.06 3.51
C ALA A 142 -8.93 0.44 3.82
N PHE A 143 -7.95 -0.24 3.21
CA PHE A 143 -6.54 0.05 3.43
C PHE A 143 -6.12 1.41 2.88
N THR A 144 -6.69 1.86 1.77
CA THR A 144 -6.42 3.22 1.26
C THR A 144 -6.92 4.27 2.25
N LEU A 145 -8.16 4.13 2.74
CA LEU A 145 -8.74 5.05 3.72
C LEU A 145 -7.96 5.06 5.04
N ILE A 146 -7.64 3.88 5.57
CA ILE A 146 -6.82 3.73 6.78
C ILE A 146 -5.44 4.37 6.59
N GLY A 147 -4.79 4.09 5.46
CA GLY A 147 -3.48 4.66 5.12
C GLY A 147 -3.52 6.19 5.09
N VAL A 148 -4.47 6.78 4.37
CA VAL A 148 -4.65 8.24 4.32
C VAL A 148 -4.94 8.83 5.70
N LEU A 149 -5.80 8.19 6.50
CA LEU A 149 -6.14 8.65 7.83
C LEU A 149 -4.93 8.60 8.78
N ILE A 150 -4.12 7.55 8.73
CA ILE A 150 -2.87 7.45 9.50
C ILE A 150 -1.88 8.55 9.07
N LEU A 151 -1.71 8.77 7.76
CA LEU A 151 -0.85 9.84 7.24
C LEU A 151 -1.32 11.21 7.73
N TYR A 152 -2.62 11.47 7.71
CA TYR A 152 -3.21 12.71 8.21
C TYR A 152 -3.04 12.88 9.72
N ILE A 153 -3.25 11.83 10.51
CA ILE A 153 -3.10 11.89 11.97
C ILE A 153 -1.62 12.00 12.38
N SER A 154 -0.68 11.52 11.56
CA SER A 154 0.77 11.56 11.86
C SER A 154 1.33 12.94 12.18
N ILE A 155 0.65 13.99 11.71
CA ILE A 155 1.01 15.40 11.91
C ILE A 155 0.17 16.10 12.98
N SER A 156 -0.74 15.39 13.66
CA SER A 156 -1.63 15.97 14.67
C SER A 156 -0.83 16.48 15.88
N PRO A 157 -1.04 17.73 16.33
CA PRO A 157 -0.34 18.33 17.48
C PRO A 157 -0.44 17.49 18.76
N SER A 158 -1.54 16.74 18.93
CA SER A 158 -1.77 15.88 20.10
C SER A 158 -0.73 14.76 20.25
N LEU A 159 -0.05 14.35 19.17
CA LEU A 159 1.04 13.37 19.23
C LEU A 159 2.37 13.97 19.70
N PHE A 160 2.48 15.31 19.76
CA PHE A 160 3.70 16.04 20.12
C PHE A 160 3.73 16.48 21.59
N ASN A 161 2.57 16.70 22.22
CA ASN A 161 2.48 17.26 23.58
C ASN A 161 2.65 16.23 24.71
N SER A 162 2.99 14.97 24.39
CA SER A 162 3.03 13.88 25.38
C SER A 162 4.23 13.93 26.34
N GLU A 163 5.21 14.82 26.13
CA GLU A 163 6.41 14.93 26.98
C GLU A 163 6.39 16.14 27.95
N GLU A 164 5.52 17.13 27.78
CA GLU A 164 5.52 18.30 28.68
C GLU A 164 4.78 18.07 30.01
N THR A 165 3.96 17.02 30.13
CA THR A 165 3.16 16.76 31.34
C THR A 165 3.78 15.78 32.35
N LEU A 166 4.94 15.17 32.05
CA LEU A 166 5.60 14.22 32.96
C LEU A 166 6.77 14.81 33.76
N ILE A 167 7.15 16.08 33.54
CA ILE A 167 8.28 16.72 34.21
C ILE A 167 7.82 17.73 35.30
N GLN A 168 6.51 17.85 35.55
CA GLN A 168 5.96 18.83 36.51
C GLN A 168 5.21 18.23 37.72
N ASN A 169 5.28 16.91 37.95
CA ASN A 169 4.73 16.28 39.16
C ASN A 169 5.82 15.62 39.99
#